data_AF-A0A2C6DDJ4-F1
#
_entry.id   AF-A0A2C6DDJ4-F1
#
_cell.length_a   1.000
_cell.length_b   1.000
_cell.length_c   1.000
_cell.angle_alpha   90.00
_cell.angle_beta   90.00
_cell.angle_gamma   90.00
#
_symmetry.space_group_name_H-M   'P 1'
#
loop_
_entity.id
_entity.type
_entity.pdbx_description
1 polymer ?
#
loop_
_entity_poly.entity_id
_entity_poly.type
_entity_poly.pdbx_seq_one_letter_code
_entity_poly.pdbx_strand_id
1 'polypeptide(L)'
;MTTLLKLRNIATRLIIGSSLFACASIAMATPIAYEIIQDTNTSIGSQRLRASITIIAPTAQDKASRAAVVKQAVNDKTEKDKITVVSISLIPAKSLLGSGALLAQAEYYADGCGPAGAPCNGIKWDVRASDIKITDKAIQIWSQSIKSANELAKKGIFEDEKITADVVKKLRIKPSEVDVPYIELEPVTIP
;
A
#
# COMPACT_ATOMS: atom_id res chain seq x y z
N MET A 1 18.72 -21.67 90.97
CA MET A 1 18.53 -22.69 89.91
C MET A 1 18.55 -21.95 88.58
N THR A 2 19.67 -21.93 87.85
CA THR A 2 19.95 -22.75 86.65
C THR A 2 18.82 -22.58 85.61
N THR A 3 19.04 -22.06 84.39
CA THR A 3 19.91 -22.62 83.36
C THR A 3 20.16 -21.63 82.20
N LEU A 4 21.31 -21.81 81.56
CA LEU A 4 21.92 -21.13 80.40
C LEU A 4 21.42 -21.64 79.02
N LEU A 5 21.78 -20.86 77.97
CA LEU A 5 21.95 -21.20 76.53
C LEU A 5 20.64 -21.32 75.69
N LYS A 6 20.53 -20.81 74.44
CA LYS A 6 21.48 -20.89 73.31
C LYS A 6 21.08 -19.91 72.16
N LEU A 7 22.09 -19.42 71.43
CA LEU A 7 22.01 -18.65 70.17
C LEU A 7 21.37 -19.42 69.00
N ARG A 8 20.80 -18.69 68.01
CA ARG A 8 21.25 -18.71 66.58
C ARG A 8 20.45 -17.78 65.65
N ASN A 9 21.08 -16.67 65.27
CA ASN A 9 21.43 -16.24 63.91
C ASN A 9 20.50 -16.63 62.72
N ILE A 10 19.72 -15.67 62.17
CA ILE A 10 19.34 -15.64 60.75
C ILE A 10 19.33 -14.19 60.28
N ALA A 11 20.28 -13.85 59.40
CA ALA A 11 20.34 -12.59 58.69
C ALA A 11 19.36 -12.61 57.51
N THR A 12 18.32 -11.79 57.56
CA THR A 12 17.36 -11.63 56.46
C THR A 12 17.90 -10.60 55.47
N ARG A 13 18.37 -11.08 54.31
CA ARG A 13 18.68 -10.25 53.13
C ARG A 13 17.38 -9.73 52.54
N LEU A 14 17.16 -8.42 52.61
CA LEU A 14 16.09 -7.73 51.89
C LEU A 14 16.58 -7.46 50.45
N ILE A 15 16.08 -8.24 49.50
CA ILE A 15 16.34 -8.01 48.06
C ILE A 15 15.38 -6.93 47.59
N ILE A 16 15.96 -5.83 47.10
CA ILE A 16 15.29 -4.70 46.46
C ILE A 16 14.74 -5.19 45.12
N GLY A 17 13.43 -5.37 45.03
CA GLY A 17 12.73 -5.64 43.78
C GLY A 17 12.45 -4.35 43.02
N SER A 18 13.41 -3.91 42.21
CA SER A 18 13.22 -2.81 41.26
C SER A 18 12.40 -3.31 40.08
N SER A 19 11.08 -3.16 40.15
CA SER A 19 10.19 -3.42 39.02
C SER A 19 10.42 -2.37 37.94
N LEU A 20 11.30 -2.67 36.97
CA LEU A 20 11.39 -1.92 35.72
C LEU A 20 10.12 -2.18 34.90
N PHE A 21 9.15 -1.27 35.01
CA PHE A 21 8.10 -1.10 34.00
C PHE A 21 8.77 -0.60 32.72
N ALA A 22 9.16 -1.51 31.83
CA ALA A 22 9.49 -1.17 30.46
C ALA A 22 8.19 -0.80 29.74
N CYS A 23 7.83 0.49 29.75
CA CYS A 23 6.86 1.04 28.81
C CYS A 23 7.44 0.89 27.40
N ALA A 24 7.11 -0.22 26.74
CA ALA A 24 7.31 -0.37 25.31
C ALA A 24 6.55 0.77 24.62
N SER A 25 7.29 1.77 24.16
CA SER A 25 6.75 2.84 23.35
C SER A 25 6.39 2.21 22.01
N ILE A 26 5.10 1.95 21.78
CA ILE A 26 4.60 1.55 20.47
C ILE A 26 4.81 2.77 19.57
N ALA A 27 5.88 2.76 18.79
CA ALA A 27 6.11 3.78 17.77
C ALA A 27 4.96 3.67 16.76
N MET A 28 3.94 4.53 16.88
CA MET A 28 2.92 4.65 15.86
C MET A 28 3.61 5.13 14.59
N ALA A 29 3.53 4.33 13.52
CA ALA A 29 4.06 4.72 12.22
C ALA A 29 3.42 6.06 11.82
N THR A 30 4.25 7.03 11.45
CA THR A 30 3.78 8.35 11.03
C THR A 30 2.90 8.21 9.78
N PRO A 31 1.68 8.77 9.77
CA PRO A 31 0.80 8.73 8.60
C PRO A 31 1.48 9.29 7.35
N ILE A 32 1.33 8.59 6.22
CA ILE A 32 1.86 9.01 4.93
C ILE A 32 0.78 9.83 4.23
N ALA A 33 1.11 11.04 3.80
CA ALA A 33 0.18 11.87 3.05
C ALA A 33 -0.11 11.27 1.67
N TYR A 34 -1.40 11.24 1.30
CA TYR A 34 -1.86 10.79 0.00
C TYR A 34 -3.04 11.64 -0.49
N GLU A 35 -3.26 11.66 -1.80
CA GLU A 35 -4.42 12.29 -2.44
C GLU A 35 -5.29 11.20 -3.06
N ILE A 36 -6.61 11.29 -2.87
CA ILE A 36 -7.59 10.46 -3.57
C ILE A 36 -7.87 11.09 -4.94
N ILE A 37 -7.56 10.37 -6.01
CA ILE A 37 -7.79 10.84 -7.39
C ILE A 37 -9.02 10.20 -8.05
N GLN A 38 -9.49 9.06 -7.50
CA GLN A 38 -10.74 8.40 -7.90
C GLN A 38 -11.32 7.66 -6.70
N ASP A 39 -12.64 7.78 -6.49
CA ASP A 39 -13.40 7.05 -5.47
C ASP A 39 -14.72 6.59 -6.10
N THR A 40 -14.88 5.28 -6.24
CA THR A 40 -16.00 4.68 -6.96
C THR A 40 -16.72 3.69 -6.06
N ASN A 41 -18.03 3.86 -5.90
CA ASN A 41 -18.88 2.84 -5.29
C ASN A 41 -19.04 1.68 -6.27
N THR A 42 -18.59 0.49 -5.85
CA THR A 42 -18.61 -0.74 -6.65
C THR A 42 -19.51 -1.81 -6.04
N SER A 43 -20.46 -1.40 -5.18
CA SER A 43 -21.39 -2.30 -4.53
C SER A 43 -22.28 -2.99 -5.57
N ILE A 44 -22.36 -4.32 -5.49
CA ILE A 44 -23.26 -5.14 -6.31
C ILE A 44 -24.30 -5.74 -5.37
N GLY A 45 -25.56 -5.34 -5.56
CA GLY A 45 -26.65 -5.71 -4.65
C GLY A 45 -26.49 -5.09 -3.26
N SER A 46 -27.11 -5.71 -2.25
CA SER A 46 -27.22 -5.15 -0.89
C SER A 46 -26.32 -5.79 0.17
N GLN A 47 -25.55 -6.83 -0.16
CA GLN A 47 -24.86 -7.64 0.87
C GLN A 47 -23.51 -7.07 1.33
N ARG A 48 -22.77 -6.37 0.45
CA ARG A 48 -21.47 -5.78 0.77
C ARG A 48 -21.39 -4.37 0.20
N LEU A 49 -21.09 -3.40 1.06
CA LEU A 49 -20.73 -2.06 0.63
C LEU A 49 -19.30 -2.11 0.12
N ARG A 50 -19.09 -1.72 -1.13
CA ARG A 50 -17.80 -1.80 -1.81
C ARG A 50 -17.35 -0.46 -2.34
N ALA A 51 -16.07 -0.17 -2.17
CA ALA A 51 -15.42 0.99 -2.78
C ALA A 51 -14.13 0.58 -3.49
N SER A 52 -13.90 1.15 -4.67
CA SER A 52 -12.63 1.11 -5.37
C SER A 52 -12.06 2.53 -5.42
N ILE A 53 -10.84 2.69 -4.92
CA ILE A 53 -10.22 4.00 -4.73
C ILE A 53 -8.84 3.97 -5.37
N THR A 54 -8.52 5.00 -6.14
CA THR A 54 -7.16 5.23 -6.62
C THR A 54 -6.56 6.43 -5.90
N ILE A 55 -5.35 6.27 -5.39
CA ILE A 55 -4.60 7.30 -4.67
C ILE A 55 -3.25 7.57 -5.32
N ILE A 56 -2.67 8.72 -5.01
CA ILE A 56 -1.25 9.05 -5.25
C ILE A 56 -0.60 9.43 -3.92
N ALA A 57 0.65 9.01 -3.72
CA ALA A 57 1.42 9.31 -2.51
C ALA A 57 2.90 9.52 -2.88
N PRO A 58 3.29 10.75 -3.31
CA PRO A 58 4.65 11.01 -3.83
C PRO A 58 5.79 10.70 -2.86
N THR A 59 5.52 10.67 -1.55
CA THR A 59 6.54 10.34 -0.53
C THR A 59 6.70 8.84 -0.29
N ALA A 60 5.83 7.98 -0.84
CA ALA A 60 5.88 6.53 -0.70
C ALA A 60 6.80 5.89 -1.77
N GLN A 61 8.10 5.93 -1.51
CA GLN A 61 9.14 5.60 -2.49
C GLN A 61 9.63 4.15 -2.45
N ASP A 62 9.32 3.40 -1.39
CA ASP A 62 9.75 2.01 -1.21
C ASP A 62 8.57 1.07 -0.95
N LYS A 63 8.82 -0.24 -1.00
CA LYS A 63 7.79 -1.29 -0.83
C LYS A 63 7.03 -1.14 0.49
N ALA A 64 7.72 -0.80 1.58
CA ALA A 64 7.14 -0.70 2.92
C ALA A 64 6.22 0.52 3.06
N SER A 65 6.68 1.70 2.65
CA SER A 65 5.91 2.95 2.65
C SER A 65 4.70 2.88 1.72
N ARG A 66 4.83 2.22 0.56
CA ARG A 66 3.71 1.97 -0.35
C ARG A 66 2.66 1.05 0.26
N ALA A 67 3.08 -0.04 0.90
CA ALA A 67 2.18 -0.93 1.61
C ALA A 67 1.49 -0.22 2.79
N ALA A 68 2.22 0.62 3.53
CA ALA A 68 1.68 1.39 4.63
C ALA A 68 0.61 2.39 4.18
N VAL A 69 0.85 3.14 3.10
CA VAL A 69 -0.11 4.16 2.64
C VAL A 69 -1.40 3.54 2.08
N VAL A 70 -1.33 2.41 1.36
CA VAL A 70 -2.56 1.74 0.89
C VAL A 70 -3.36 1.14 2.04
N LYS A 71 -2.70 0.62 3.09
CA LYS A 71 -3.37 0.16 4.31
C LYS A 71 -4.02 1.31 5.07
N GLN A 72 -3.31 2.43 5.21
CA GLN A 72 -3.84 3.64 5.81
C GLN A 72 -5.10 4.11 5.07
N ALA A 73 -5.04 4.19 3.73
CA ALA A 73 -6.19 4.58 2.92
C ALA A 73 -7.40 3.63 3.04
N VAL A 74 -7.16 2.32 3.19
CA VAL A 74 -8.23 1.37 3.53
C VAL A 74 -8.85 1.73 4.88
N ASN A 75 -8.03 1.86 5.92
CA ASN A 75 -8.51 2.13 7.27
C ASN A 75 -9.33 3.43 7.31
N ASP A 76 -8.78 4.51 6.74
CA ASP A 76 -9.43 5.82 6.65
C ASP A 76 -10.80 5.70 5.94
N LYS A 77 -10.90 4.92 4.85
CA LYS A 77 -12.17 4.69 4.14
C LYS A 77 -13.17 3.88 4.97
N THR A 78 -12.72 2.79 5.61
CA THR A 78 -13.60 1.92 6.40
C THR A 78 -14.14 2.64 7.63
N GLU A 79 -13.32 3.45 8.29
CA GLU A 79 -13.70 4.22 9.48
C GLU A 79 -14.72 5.30 9.13
N LYS A 80 -14.48 6.04 8.05
CA LYS A 80 -15.31 7.15 7.60
C LYS A 80 -16.66 6.70 7.03
N ASP A 81 -16.63 5.75 6.09
CA ASP A 81 -17.78 5.46 5.23
C ASP A 81 -18.44 4.11 5.53
N LYS A 82 -17.93 3.35 6.51
CA LYS A 82 -18.43 2.01 6.92
C LYS A 82 -18.49 1.00 5.77
N ILE A 83 -17.60 1.15 4.78
CA ILE A 83 -17.43 0.23 3.66
C ILE A 83 -16.87 -1.11 4.17
N THR A 84 -17.41 -2.23 3.69
CA THR A 84 -17.02 -3.57 4.13
C THR A 84 -16.05 -4.27 3.20
N VAL A 85 -15.96 -3.83 1.93
CA VAL A 85 -14.93 -4.24 0.99
C VAL A 85 -14.28 -3.03 0.35
N VAL A 86 -12.97 -2.86 0.55
CA VAL A 86 -12.23 -1.72 0.00
C VAL A 86 -11.10 -2.23 -0.89
N SER A 87 -11.01 -1.71 -2.10
CA SER A 87 -9.84 -1.86 -2.97
C SER A 87 -9.16 -0.52 -3.12
N ILE A 88 -7.88 -0.44 -2.76
CA ILE A 88 -7.02 0.74 -2.95
C ILE A 88 -5.98 0.41 -4.02
N SER A 89 -5.84 1.29 -5.00
CA SER A 89 -4.75 1.29 -5.98
C SER A 89 -3.87 2.52 -5.78
N LEU A 90 -2.57 2.34 -5.61
CA LEU A 90 -1.59 3.43 -5.60
C LEU A 90 -0.94 3.53 -6.97
N ILE A 91 -1.03 4.70 -7.61
CA ILE A 91 -0.38 4.97 -8.90
C ILE A 91 0.68 6.08 -8.77
N PRO A 92 1.67 6.17 -9.66
CA PRO A 92 2.73 7.16 -9.54
C PRO A 92 2.29 8.59 -9.89
N ALA A 93 1.29 8.75 -10.77
CA ALA A 93 0.79 10.06 -11.18
C ALA A 93 -0.64 9.98 -11.70
N LYS A 94 -1.41 11.07 -11.54
CA LYS A 94 -2.80 11.18 -12.00
C LYS A 94 -2.97 10.94 -13.52
N SER A 95 -1.97 11.31 -14.32
CA SER A 95 -1.95 11.07 -15.78
C SER A 95 -1.93 9.59 -16.17
N LEU A 96 -1.62 8.70 -15.22
CA LEU A 96 -1.54 7.25 -15.40
C LEU A 96 -2.75 6.51 -14.80
N LEU A 97 -3.82 7.24 -14.48
CA LEU A 97 -5.07 6.63 -14.06
C LEU A 97 -5.59 5.69 -15.15
N GLY A 98 -5.87 4.43 -14.77
CA GLY A 98 -6.37 3.41 -15.69
C GLY A 98 -5.31 2.81 -16.64
N SER A 99 -4.03 3.19 -16.53
CA SER A 99 -2.97 2.66 -17.41
C SER A 99 -2.34 1.34 -16.92
N GLY A 100 -2.79 0.83 -15.77
CA GLY A 100 -2.16 -0.32 -15.10
C GLY A 100 -0.86 0.00 -14.34
N ALA A 101 -0.50 1.28 -14.18
CA ALA A 101 0.70 1.72 -13.47
C ALA A 101 0.57 1.61 -11.94
N LEU A 102 0.38 0.39 -11.42
CA LEU A 102 0.15 0.15 -9.99
C LEU A 102 1.48 0.00 -9.24
N LEU A 103 1.75 0.90 -8.29
CA LEU A 103 2.88 0.81 -7.35
C LEU A 103 2.56 -0.05 -6.12
N ALA A 104 1.30 -0.06 -5.70
CA ALA A 104 0.79 -0.93 -4.65
C ALA A 104 -0.73 -1.10 -4.78
N GLN A 105 -1.23 -2.16 -4.18
CA GLN A 105 -2.64 -2.47 -4.09
C GLN A 105 -2.95 -3.02 -2.70
N ALA A 106 -4.10 -2.64 -2.15
CA ALA A 106 -4.67 -3.30 -0.99
C ALA A 106 -6.12 -3.68 -1.26
N GLU A 107 -6.48 -4.90 -0.91
CA GLU A 107 -7.86 -5.35 -0.82
C GLU A 107 -8.16 -5.73 0.62
N TYR A 108 -9.27 -5.19 1.12
CA TYR A 108 -9.75 -5.46 2.47
C TYR A 108 -11.17 -6.02 2.44
N TYR A 109 -11.38 -7.06 3.23
CA TYR A 109 -12.63 -7.79 3.37
C TYR A 109 -12.99 -7.89 4.85
N ALA A 110 -13.87 -7.01 5.32
CA ALA A 110 -14.20 -6.91 6.75
C ALA A 110 -14.77 -8.22 7.33
N ASP A 111 -15.49 -8.98 6.52
CA ASP A 111 -16.10 -10.26 6.87
C ASP A 111 -15.14 -11.46 6.78
N GLY A 112 -13.92 -11.28 6.25
CA GLY A 112 -12.96 -12.36 6.09
C GLY A 112 -13.34 -13.40 5.03
N CYS A 113 -14.27 -13.09 4.12
CA CYS A 113 -14.74 -14.04 3.11
C CYS A 113 -14.16 -13.77 1.71
N GLY A 114 -13.11 -12.97 1.63
CA GLY A 114 -12.40 -12.67 0.40
C GLY A 114 -13.28 -12.07 -0.71
N PRO A 115 -12.79 -12.08 -1.97
CA PRO A 115 -13.47 -11.45 -3.11
C PRO A 115 -14.83 -12.09 -3.41
N ALA A 116 -14.91 -13.42 -3.30
CA ALA A 116 -16.08 -14.21 -3.68
C ALA A 116 -17.26 -14.08 -2.72
N GLY A 117 -17.04 -13.76 -1.44
CA GLY A 117 -18.11 -13.69 -0.44
C GLY A 117 -18.45 -15.01 0.23
N ALA A 118 -18.18 -16.13 -0.43
CA ALA A 118 -18.29 -17.46 0.13
C ALA A 118 -17.44 -18.47 -0.67
N PRO A 119 -16.96 -19.56 -0.04
CA PRO A 119 -16.95 -19.79 1.40
C PRO A 119 -15.98 -18.83 2.12
N CYS A 120 -16.24 -18.56 3.41
CA CYS A 120 -15.36 -17.70 4.20
C CYS A 120 -14.10 -18.47 4.62
N ASN A 121 -12.93 -17.98 4.21
CA ASN A 121 -11.63 -18.61 4.45
C ASN A 121 -10.71 -17.79 5.38
N GLY A 122 -11.24 -16.73 5.99
CA GLY A 122 -10.51 -15.88 6.93
C GLY A 122 -9.62 -14.81 6.26
N ILE A 123 -9.63 -14.69 4.93
CA ILE A 123 -8.84 -13.68 4.22
C ILE A 123 -9.47 -12.31 4.45
N LYS A 124 -8.80 -11.48 5.26
CA LYS A 124 -9.18 -10.08 5.52
C LYS A 124 -8.39 -9.08 4.70
N TRP A 125 -7.13 -9.36 4.42
CA TRP A 125 -6.22 -8.44 3.75
C TRP A 125 -5.45 -9.17 2.66
N ASP A 126 -5.40 -8.57 1.48
CA ASP A 126 -4.38 -8.83 0.45
C ASP A 126 -3.69 -7.51 0.18
N VAL A 127 -2.39 -7.41 0.47
CA VAL A 127 -1.60 -6.21 0.23
C VAL A 127 -0.40 -6.58 -0.60
N ARG A 128 -0.25 -5.89 -1.73
CA ARG A 128 0.86 -6.08 -2.66
C ARG A 128 1.51 -4.74 -2.93
N ALA A 129 2.83 -4.73 -3.02
CA ALA A 129 3.57 -3.51 -3.29
C ALA A 129 4.83 -3.82 -4.10
N SER A 130 5.19 -2.89 -4.97
CA SER A 130 6.44 -2.92 -5.70
C SER A 130 7.54 -2.21 -4.93
N ASP A 131 8.78 -2.65 -5.10
CA ASP A 131 10.00 -1.97 -4.65
C ASP A 131 10.64 -1.10 -5.74
N ILE A 132 10.07 -1.06 -6.95
CA ILE A 132 10.63 -0.32 -8.08
C ILE A 132 10.83 1.16 -7.77
N LYS A 133 11.95 1.74 -8.20
CA LYS A 133 12.19 3.18 -8.13
C LYS A 133 11.82 3.81 -9.47
N ILE A 134 10.74 4.59 -9.49
CA ILE A 134 10.30 5.29 -10.69
C ILE A 134 10.79 6.73 -10.63
N THR A 135 11.48 7.17 -11.69
CA THR A 135 11.92 8.56 -11.84
C THR A 135 10.81 9.42 -12.47
N ASP A 136 10.83 10.72 -12.22
CA ASP A 136 9.91 11.67 -12.87
C ASP A 136 9.98 11.59 -14.40
N LYS A 137 11.18 11.36 -14.95
CA LYS A 137 11.38 11.16 -16.39
C LYS A 137 10.64 9.91 -16.89
N ALA A 138 10.71 8.79 -16.17
CA ALA A 138 9.98 7.57 -16.53
C ALA A 138 8.45 7.79 -16.46
N ILE A 139 7.95 8.52 -15.46
CA ILE A 139 6.54 8.91 -15.36
C ILE A 139 6.12 9.77 -16.57
N GLN A 140 6.96 10.72 -16.97
CA GLN A 140 6.70 11.59 -18.13
C GLN A 140 6.65 10.79 -19.43
N ILE A 141 7.61 9.87 -19.64
CA ILE A 141 7.64 8.97 -20.80
C ILE A 141 6.37 8.13 -20.82
N TRP A 142 6.04 7.44 -19.72
CA TRP A 142 4.86 6.59 -19.65
C TRP A 142 3.57 7.37 -19.92
N SER A 143 3.42 8.54 -19.30
CA SER A 143 2.24 9.39 -19.51
C SER A 143 2.09 9.79 -20.98
N GLN A 144 3.21 10.10 -21.65
CA GLN A 144 3.19 10.41 -23.07
C GLN A 144 2.93 9.17 -23.93
N SER A 145 3.47 8.00 -23.58
CA SER A 145 3.21 6.74 -24.28
C SER A 145 1.72 6.39 -24.28
N ILE A 146 1.04 6.51 -23.14
CA ILE A 146 -0.42 6.29 -23.04
C ILE A 146 -1.19 7.31 -23.89
N LYS A 147 -0.81 8.59 -23.83
CA LYS A 147 -1.44 9.64 -24.64
C LYS A 147 -1.28 9.37 -26.14
N SER A 148 -0.07 9.01 -26.57
CA SER A 148 0.25 8.67 -27.96
C SER A 148 -0.49 7.43 -28.42
N ALA A 149 -0.51 6.35 -27.62
CA ALA A 149 -1.28 5.14 -27.90
C ALA A 149 -2.76 5.45 -28.10
N ASN A 150 -3.37 6.23 -27.21
CA ASN A 150 -4.78 6.62 -27.31
C ASN A 150 -5.09 7.49 -28.54
N GLU A 151 -4.20 8.42 -28.91
CA GLU A 151 -4.36 9.25 -30.10
C GLU A 151 -4.23 8.45 -31.40
N LEU A 152 -3.33 7.47 -31.44
CA LEU A 152 -3.12 6.59 -32.59
C LEU A 152 -4.22 5.53 -32.71
N ALA A 153 -4.69 4.97 -31.60
CA ALA A 153 -5.81 4.02 -31.58
C ALA A 153 -7.09 4.62 -32.19
N LYS A 154 -7.36 5.92 -32.00
CA LYS A 154 -8.46 6.64 -32.65
C LYS A 154 -8.36 6.66 -34.18
N LYS A 155 -7.17 6.42 -34.73
CA LYS A 155 -6.89 6.32 -36.16
C LYS A 155 -6.77 4.86 -36.63
N GLY A 156 -7.01 3.89 -35.74
CA GLY A 156 -6.82 2.46 -36.02
C GLY A 156 -5.36 2.01 -36.04
N ILE A 157 -4.43 2.79 -35.47
CA ILE A 157 -3.00 2.50 -35.42
C ILE A 157 -2.66 1.98 -34.02
N PHE A 158 -2.08 0.78 -33.94
CA PHE A 158 -1.78 0.07 -32.69
C PHE A 158 -0.32 -0.40 -32.60
N GLU A 159 0.50 -0.08 -33.60
CA GLU A 159 1.88 -0.52 -33.69
C GLU A 159 2.78 0.23 -32.70
N ASP A 160 3.52 -0.54 -31.88
CA ASP A 160 4.38 0.00 -30.83
C ASP A 160 5.49 0.90 -31.38
N GLU A 161 6.00 0.63 -32.59
CA GLU A 161 7.01 1.49 -33.23
C GLU A 161 6.44 2.87 -33.57
N LYS A 162 5.14 2.95 -33.92
CA LYS A 162 4.47 4.21 -34.21
C LYS A 162 4.21 5.01 -32.94
N ILE A 163 3.84 4.33 -31.85
CA ILE A 163 3.69 4.94 -30.53
C ILE A 163 5.04 5.49 -30.07
N THR A 164 6.10 4.68 -30.15
CA THR A 164 7.47 5.06 -29.78
C THR A 164 7.97 6.26 -30.58
N ALA A 165 7.77 6.25 -31.90
CA ALA A 165 8.17 7.37 -32.77
C ALA A 165 7.43 8.68 -32.42
N ASP A 166 6.14 8.59 -32.07
CA ASP A 166 5.36 9.75 -31.65
C ASP A 166 5.82 10.29 -30.27
N VAL A 167 6.13 9.40 -29.32
CA VAL A 167 6.71 9.78 -28.01
C VAL A 167 8.06 10.47 -28.19
N VAL A 168 8.97 9.88 -28.98
CA VAL A 168 10.28 10.46 -29.34
C VAL A 168 10.13 11.86 -29.89
N LYS A 169 9.20 12.05 -30.84
CA LYS A 169 8.93 13.34 -31.46
C LYS A 169 8.40 14.36 -30.44
N LYS A 170 7.44 13.96 -29.60
CA LYS A 170 6.78 14.86 -28.64
C LYS A 170 7.66 15.24 -27.47
N LEU A 171 8.48 14.31 -26.96
CA LEU A 171 9.38 14.54 -25.83
C LEU A 171 10.79 15.01 -26.27
N ARG A 172 11.11 14.95 -27.57
CA ARG A 172 12.44 15.30 -28.12
C ARG A 172 13.57 14.50 -27.46
N ILE A 173 13.35 13.19 -27.29
CA ILE A 173 14.31 12.24 -26.71
C ILE A 173 14.77 11.23 -27.77
N LYS A 174 15.81 10.45 -27.48
CA LYS A 174 16.23 9.36 -28.37
C LYS A 174 15.25 8.17 -28.25
N PRO A 175 15.06 7.37 -29.30
CA PRO A 175 14.26 6.14 -29.23
C PRO A 175 14.70 5.20 -28.11
N SER A 176 16.00 5.10 -27.86
CA SER A 176 16.58 4.28 -26.78
C SER A 176 16.24 4.77 -25.37
N GLU A 177 15.66 5.96 -25.22
CA GLU A 177 15.20 6.50 -23.93
C GLU A 177 13.72 6.23 -23.68
N VAL A 178 12.96 5.72 -24.65
CA VAL A 178 11.56 5.35 -24.46
C VAL A 178 11.51 3.99 -23.78
N ASP A 179 11.44 4.02 -22.46
CA ASP A 179 11.30 2.84 -21.62
C ASP A 179 10.13 3.05 -20.65
N VAL A 180 9.16 2.13 -20.69
CA VAL A 180 8.00 2.11 -19.78
C VAL A 180 8.28 1.06 -18.72
N PRO A 181 8.39 1.44 -17.43
CA PRO A 181 8.76 0.49 -16.39
C PRO A 181 7.77 -0.66 -16.28
N TYR A 182 8.29 -1.89 -16.25
CA TYR A 182 7.52 -3.05 -15.83
C TYR A 182 7.43 -3.07 -14.30
N ILE A 183 6.22 -3.05 -13.76
CA ILE A 183 6.00 -3.06 -12.31
C ILE A 183 5.52 -4.43 -11.87
N GLU A 184 6.31 -5.09 -11.02
CA GLU A 184 5.92 -6.30 -10.31
C GLU A 184 5.38 -5.94 -8.93
N LEU A 185 4.20 -6.50 -8.61
CA LEU A 185 3.56 -6.37 -7.31
C LEU A 185 3.73 -7.66 -6.51
N GLU A 186 4.51 -7.59 -5.45
CA GLU A 186 4.76 -8.73 -4.58
C GLU A 186 3.87 -8.67 -3.32
N PRO A 187 3.39 -9.81 -2.81
CA PRO A 187 2.71 -9.87 -1.53
C PRO A 187 3.56 -9.28 -0.41
N VAL A 188 2.90 -8.54 0.50
CA VAL A 188 3.51 -7.98 1.70
C VAL A 188 2.99 -8.76 2.89
N THR A 189 3.89 -9.45 3.60
CA THR A 189 3.52 -10.18 4.82
C THR A 189 2.99 -9.18 5.85
N ILE A 190 1.78 -9.43 6.34
CA ILE A 190 1.17 -8.62 7.37
C ILE A 190 1.44 -9.33 8.70
N PRO A 191 2.14 -8.70 9.65
CA PRO A 191 2.34 -9.26 10.98
C PRO A 191 1.02 -9.34 11.76
#